data_AF-A0A7V1Y3W1-F1
#
_entry.id   AF-A0A7V1Y3W1-F1
#
_cell.length_a   1.000
_cell.length_b   1.000
_cell.length_c   1.000
_cell.angle_alpha   90.00
_cell.angle_beta   90.00
_cell.angle_gamma   90.00
#
_symmetry.space_group_name_H-M   'P 1'
#
loop_
_entity.id
_entity.type
_entity.pdbx_description
1 polymer ?
#
loop_
_entity_poly.entity_id
_entity_poly.type
_entity_poly.pdbx_seq_one_letter_code
_entity_poly.pdbx_strand_id
1 'polypeptide(L)' 'MPSPSPSQPESKDPPADTLPDRLCTWCKVLMLKRLVAGGKFIHYTCPKCVFQHTSKRDLQAG' A
#
# COMPACT_ATOMS: atom_id res chain seq x y z
N MET A 1 15.49 -7.22 34.06
CA MET A 1 14.16 -7.36 33.38
C MET A 1 13.56 -5.96 33.26
N PRO A 2 12.90 -5.56 32.16
CA PRO A 2 12.45 -6.34 31.00
C PRO A 2 13.25 -6.09 29.71
N SER A 3 12.81 -6.78 28.66
CA SER A 3 13.53 -7.27 27.47
C SER A 3 13.78 -6.25 26.34
N PRO A 4 14.84 -6.40 25.53
CA PRO A 4 14.87 -5.80 24.21
C PRO A 4 13.85 -6.54 23.34
N SER A 5 12.78 -5.86 22.93
CA SER A 5 11.79 -6.41 22.01
C SER A 5 12.39 -6.49 20.61
N PRO A 6 12.56 -7.69 19.99
CA PRO A 6 13.12 -7.80 18.66
C PRO A 6 11.99 -7.91 17.65
N SER A 7 11.35 -6.82 17.24
CA SER A 7 10.27 -6.89 16.22
C SER A 7 9.97 -5.55 15.57
N GLN A 8 10.88 -5.05 14.75
CA GLN A 8 10.41 -4.40 13.53
C GLN A 8 11.38 -4.77 12.40
N PRO A 9 11.01 -5.67 11.48
CA PRO A 9 11.67 -5.63 10.18
C PRO A 9 11.36 -4.25 9.63
N GLU A 10 12.36 -3.37 9.58
CA GLU A 10 12.42 -2.28 8.62
C GLU A 10 12.23 -2.89 7.25
N SER A 11 10.96 -3.07 6.90
CA SER A 11 10.54 -3.47 5.59
C SER A 11 11.03 -2.32 4.73
N LYS A 12 12.05 -2.60 3.90
CA LYS A 12 12.42 -1.85 2.69
C LYS A 12 11.21 -1.80 1.74
N ASP A 13 10.06 -1.38 2.23
CA ASP A 13 8.91 -1.08 1.41
C ASP A 13 9.09 0.40 1.03
N PRO A 14 9.27 0.70 -0.26
CA PRO A 14 9.44 2.07 -0.71
C PRO A 14 8.33 2.94 -0.13
N PRO A 15 8.62 4.20 0.24
CA PRO A 15 7.64 5.08 0.86
C PRO A 15 6.39 5.11 0.00
N ALA A 16 5.21 5.06 0.65
CA ALA A 16 3.91 5.06 -0.03
C ALA A 16 3.77 6.22 -1.03
N ASP A 17 4.53 7.31 -0.85
CA ASP A 17 4.67 8.44 -1.76
C ASP A 17 5.11 8.04 -3.19
N THR A 18 5.84 6.94 -3.35
CA THR A 18 6.29 6.43 -4.67
C THR A 18 5.24 5.61 -5.40
N LEU A 19 4.10 5.33 -4.77
CA LEU A 19 3.03 4.55 -5.38
C LEU A 19 2.12 5.45 -6.20
N PRO A 20 1.62 4.99 -7.35
CA PRO A 20 0.70 5.79 -8.15
C PRO A 20 -0.61 6.03 -7.39
N ASP A 21 -1.10 7.26 -7.42
CA ASP A 21 -2.42 7.57 -6.91
C ASP A 21 -3.50 7.01 -7.84
N ARG A 22 -4.56 6.47 -7.23
CA ARG A 22 -5.73 5.94 -7.93
C ARG A 22 -7.00 6.59 -7.40
N LEU A 23 -7.88 6.92 -8.32
CA LEU A 23 -9.22 7.38 -8.01
C LEU A 23 -10.17 6.19 -7.96
N CYS A 24 -11.12 6.22 -7.02
CA CYS A 24 -12.20 5.25 -6.99
C CYS A 24 -13.05 5.37 -8.26
N THR A 25 -13.34 4.26 -8.93
CA THR A 25 -14.16 4.22 -10.15
C THR A 25 -15.55 4.83 -9.97
N TRP A 26 -16.12 4.70 -8.77
CA TRP A 26 -17.47 5.16 -8.46
C TRP A 26 -17.48 6.60 -7.94
N CYS A 27 -16.71 6.85 -6.88
CA CYS A 27 -16.73 8.13 -6.17
C CYS A 27 -15.79 9.18 -6.79
N LYS A 28 -14.86 8.77 -7.66
CA LYS A 28 -13.82 9.62 -8.25
C LYS A 28 -12.97 10.39 -7.22
N VAL A 29 -12.82 9.83 -6.02
CA VAL A 29 -11.97 10.37 -4.95
C VAL A 29 -10.67 9.58 -4.82
N LEU A 30 -9.63 10.20 -4.27
CA LEU A 30 -8.36 9.55 -3.99
C LEU A 30 -8.55 8.37 -3.03
N MET A 31 -8.04 7.21 -3.42
CA MET A 31 -8.07 5.99 -2.61
C MET A 31 -6.83 5.95 -1.71
N LEU A 32 -7.01 5.40 -0.52
CA LEU A 32 -5.91 5.07 0.39
C LEU A 32 -5.12 3.90 -0.19
N LYS A 33 -3.81 4.06 -0.34
CA LYS A 33 -2.91 3.05 -0.90
C LYS A 33 -2.02 2.44 0.20
N ARG A 34 -1.90 1.12 0.22
CA ARG A 34 -1.05 0.38 1.17
C ARG A 34 -0.32 -0.74 0.45
N LEU A 35 0.98 -0.86 0.74
CA LEU A 35 1.78 -1.99 0.30
C LEU A 35 1.50 -3.22 1.17
N VAL A 36 1.25 -4.34 0.53
CA VAL A 36 0.97 -5.62 1.19
C VAL A 36 1.80 -6.74 0.55
N ALA A 37 1.88 -7.87 1.26
CA ALA A 37 2.68 -9.03 0.86
C ALA A 37 4.16 -8.68 0.56
N GLY A 38 4.75 -7.86 1.43
CA GLY A 38 6.17 -7.44 1.34
C GLY A 38 6.46 -6.58 0.11
N GLY A 39 5.59 -5.62 -0.18
CA GLY A 39 5.79 -4.64 -1.25
C GLY A 39 5.44 -5.09 -2.67
N LYS A 40 4.89 -6.30 -2.83
CA LYS A 40 4.53 -6.88 -4.15
C LYS A 40 3.19 -6.41 -4.69
N PHE A 41 2.28 -6.03 -3.81
CA PHE A 41 0.94 -5.61 -4.18
C PHE A 41 0.58 -4.32 -3.47
N ILE A 42 -0.23 -3.51 -4.15
CA ILE A 42 -0.78 -2.26 -3.65
C ILE A 42 -2.27 -2.49 -3.47
N HIS A 43 -2.74 -2.37 -2.23
CA HIS A 43 -4.16 -2.31 -1.91
C HIS A 43 -4.61 -0.86 -1.91
N TYR A 44 -5.54 -0.55 -2.79
CA TYR A 44 -6.27 0.71 -2.82
C TYR A 44 -7.62 0.53 -2.14
N THR A 45 -7.98 1.40 -1.22
CA THR A 45 -9.30 1.41 -0.57
C THR A 45 -9.94 2.79 -0.67
N CYS A 46 -11.17 2.86 -1.17
CA CYS A 46 -11.92 4.10 -1.23
C CYS A 46 -12.44 4.49 0.15
N PRO A 47 -12.15 5.70 0.66
CA PRO A 47 -12.63 6.13 1.97
C PRO A 47 -14.15 6.45 2.00
N LYS A 48 -14.80 6.60 0.84
CA LYS A 48 -16.24 6.88 0.76
C LYS A 48 -17.11 5.63 0.66
N CYS A 49 -16.78 4.73 -0.25
CA CYS A 49 -17.60 3.54 -0.54
C CYS A 49 -16.95 2.22 -0.12
N VAL A 50 -15.77 2.27 0.51
CA VAL A 50 -15.02 1.09 0.97
C VAL A 50 -14.66 0.10 -0.16
N PHE A 51 -14.74 0.55 -1.42
CA PHE A 51 -14.32 -0.24 -2.56
C PHE A 51 -12.82 -0.53 -2.47
N GLN A 52 -12.46 -1.81 -2.57
CA GLN A 52 -11.08 -2.27 -2.52
C GLN A 52 -10.62 -2.70 -3.91
N HIS A 53 -9.42 -2.30 -4.27
CA HIS A 53 -8.77 -2.71 -5.51
C HIS A 53 -7.32 -3.07 -5.23
N THR A 54 -6.89 -4.25 -5.69
CA THR A 54 -5.51 -4.70 -5.54
C THR A 54 -4.82 -4.61 -6.90
N SER A 55 -3.74 -3.84 -6.99
CA SER A 55 -2.85 -3.86 -8.14
C SER A 55 -1.54 -4.53 -7.77
N LYS A 56 -0.98 -5.31 -8.69
CA LYS A 56 0.42 -5.73 -8.56
C LYS A 56 1.29 -4.48 -8.67
N ARG A 57 2.24 -4.33 -7.76
CA ARG A 57 3.34 -3.39 -7.93
C ARG A 57 4.22 -4.02 -9.00
N ASP A 58 3.95 -3.73 -10.26
CA ASP A 58 4.93 -4.02 -11.29
C ASP A 58 6.14 -3.15 -10.95
N LEU A 59 7.15 -3.76 -10.32
CA LEU A 59 8.51 -3.25 -10.38
C LEU A 59 8.83 -3.29 -11.87
N GLN A 60 8.48 -2.23 -12.58
CA GLN A 60 8.90 -2.06 -13.97
C GLN A 60 10.42 -1.97 -13.92
N ALA A 61 11.07 -3.14 -14.00
CA ALA A 61 12.41 -3.29 -14.48
C ALA A 61 12.34 -2.89 -15.96
N GLY A 62 12.82 -1.68 -16.24
CA GLY A 62 12.87 -1.08 -17.57
C GLY A 62 13.50 0.28 -17.49
#